data_AF-A0A351SL17-F1
#
_entry.id   AF-A0A351SL17-F1
#
_cell.length_a   1.000
_cell.length_b   1.000
_cell.length_c   1.000
_cell.angle_alpha   90.00
_cell.angle_beta   90.00
_cell.angle_gamma   90.00
#
_symmetry.space_group_name_H-M   'P 1'
#
loop_
_entity.id
_entity.type
_entity.pdbx_description
1 polymer ?
#
loop_
_entity_poly.entity_id
_entity_poly.type
_entity_poly.pdbx_seq_one_letter_code
_entity_poly.pdbx_strand_id
1 'polypeptide(L)'
;MDEAQTKSDTLCRFCYGPVHISASKCPHCHEQLSRRSRVELVVKKTVAFVGVATAILSLFYGLKEGYFSIEKRQQQRDMFAAHMSAAERFISLDNLEYAESSLKEALALSPNDQSLRLRYFLLRSENILRELDYYGARLPDSYLESIPELIRSGFSLMHRSFPREEQAVLQGSLARLLQYDRQWQTPGAIDELFEGALALEPDSDWIAYWYGERLVHQNRDKPRGVKLIQQAVALAPEKSLYRFGLGRQQREAGDYSAALASFRKAVALKDQQQDLQGIRAANMAAGELRRTLRDADGATGISGTDFYGLSLQQRMDYVDFILQQAGTDRHFKIVAAKLFHTTGRYTEAEDLLRSVLGRYNERSNAEQLDLFAQVLDAQGKEESHAVRRLLANIQQSARYEEILESGLEGSQHRYKIGLRVSKENAGQGIEVIKAFAGYPFAKAGVRQGDYLLEFAHRKIRSLRSIWVPITNFSPGTDVPLKIRRGKQVLDVSVIIE
;
A
#
# COMPACT_ATOMS: atom_id res chain seq x y z
N MET A 1 96.88 37.33 84.30
CA MET A 1 96.93 36.21 83.35
C MET A 1 95.52 35.82 82.99
N ASP A 2 94.95 36.13 81.85
CA ASP A 2 95.27 37.12 80.83
C ASP A 2 93.96 37.41 80.09
N GLU A 3 93.89 38.65 79.60
CA GLU A 3 93.29 39.11 78.35
C GLU A 3 92.45 38.12 77.53
N ALA A 4 91.24 38.54 77.14
CA ALA A 4 91.06 39.08 75.78
C ALA A 4 89.64 39.59 75.54
N GLN A 5 89.59 40.77 74.93
CA GLN A 5 88.43 41.38 74.26
C GLN A 5 87.63 40.34 73.44
N THR A 6 86.30 40.44 73.40
CA THR A 6 85.65 41.40 72.50
C THR A 6 84.18 41.60 72.86
N LYS A 7 83.83 42.86 73.19
CA LYS A 7 82.46 43.37 73.14
C LYS A 7 81.91 43.14 71.73
N SER A 8 80.83 42.38 71.64
CA SER A 8 79.85 42.55 70.57
C SER A 8 78.46 42.19 71.12
N ASP A 9 77.95 43.01 72.02
CA ASP A 9 76.57 42.88 72.50
C ASP A 9 75.69 43.90 71.77
N THR A 10 74.55 43.42 71.26
CA THR A 10 73.48 44.22 70.65
C THR A 10 72.21 44.12 71.50
N LEU A 11 71.28 45.06 71.37
CA LEU A 11 70.04 45.01 72.12
C LEU A 11 69.03 44.07 71.45
N CYS A 12 68.37 43.21 72.24
CA CYS A 12 67.25 42.39 71.79
C CYS A 12 66.13 43.29 71.25
N ARG A 13 65.61 43.03 70.04
CA ARG A 13 64.54 43.85 69.44
C ARG A 13 63.18 43.80 70.17
N PHE A 14 62.98 42.83 71.05
CA PHE A 14 61.70 42.60 71.74
C PHE A 14 61.70 43.16 73.16
N CYS A 15 62.77 42.93 73.93
CA CYS A 15 62.86 43.35 75.33
C CYS A 15 63.94 44.40 75.59
N TYR A 16 64.69 44.82 74.57
CA TYR A 16 65.78 45.81 74.65
C TYR A 16 66.87 45.50 75.68
N GLY A 17 66.97 44.25 76.15
CA GLY A 17 68.06 43.78 77.00
C GLY A 17 69.34 43.49 76.21
N PRO A 18 70.53 43.57 76.82
CA PRO A 18 71.80 43.29 76.17
C PRO A 18 71.90 41.81 75.79
N VAL A 19 72.26 41.52 74.54
CA VAL A 19 72.43 40.15 74.05
C VAL A 19 73.62 40.03 73.11
N HIS A 20 74.38 38.95 73.25
CA HIS A 20 75.51 38.62 72.39
C HIS A 20 75.13 38.55 70.91
N ILE A 21 75.94 39.12 70.01
CA ILE A 21 75.63 39.27 68.57
C ILE A 21 75.34 37.95 67.84
N SER A 22 75.86 36.84 68.37
CA SER A 22 75.68 35.49 67.81
C SER A 22 74.58 34.66 68.48
N ALA A 23 73.87 35.19 69.49
CA ALA A 23 72.82 34.45 70.20
C ALA A 23 71.56 34.28 69.34
N SER A 24 71.07 33.04 69.21
CA SER A 24 69.85 32.70 68.45
C SER A 24 68.56 32.91 69.23
N LYS A 25 68.63 33.04 70.57
CA LYS A 25 67.51 33.21 71.49
C LYS A 25 67.90 34.18 72.61
N CYS A 26 66.99 35.07 73.00
CA CYS A 26 67.26 36.05 74.04
C CYS A 26 67.25 35.35 75.41
N PRO A 27 68.29 35.51 76.25
CA PRO A 27 68.31 34.90 77.58
C PRO A 27 67.31 35.54 78.55
N HIS A 28 66.84 36.76 78.26
CA HIS A 28 65.94 37.51 79.15
C HIS A 28 64.46 37.27 78.88
N CYS A 29 64.04 37.34 77.62
CA CYS A 29 62.63 37.14 77.24
C CYS A 29 62.37 35.82 76.52
N HIS A 30 63.40 35.01 76.30
CA HIS A 30 63.34 33.73 75.59
C HIS A 30 62.82 33.79 74.15
N GLU A 31 62.68 34.99 73.57
CA GLU A 31 62.31 35.15 72.16
C GLU A 31 63.46 34.81 71.20
N GLN A 32 63.14 34.28 70.02
CA GLN A 32 64.13 33.97 68.99
C GLN A 32 64.66 35.26 68.35
N LEU A 33 65.99 35.43 68.39
CA LEU A 33 66.69 36.63 67.92
C LEU A 33 67.19 36.52 66.49
N SER A 34 67.00 35.37 65.84
CA SER A 34 67.55 35.10 64.51
C SER A 34 67.11 36.14 63.48
N ARG A 35 68.09 36.78 62.85
CA ARG A 35 67.92 37.30 61.48
C ARG A 35 67.64 36.08 60.61
N ARG A 36 66.43 35.99 60.04
CA ARG A 36 66.08 34.92 59.09
C ARG A 36 67.25 34.70 58.13
N SER A 37 67.70 33.46 58.03
CA SER A 37 68.79 33.08 57.14
C SER A 37 68.47 33.53 55.71
N ARG A 38 69.47 33.98 54.93
CA ARG A 38 69.27 34.27 53.49
C ARG A 38 68.62 33.08 52.78
N VAL A 39 68.93 31.87 53.23
CA VAL A 39 68.35 30.62 52.72
C VAL A 39 66.85 30.53 53.04
N GLU A 40 66.41 30.84 54.27
CA GLU A 40 64.98 30.83 54.62
C GLU A 40 64.18 31.87 53.86
N LEU A 41 64.76 33.05 53.62
CA LEU A 41 64.10 34.11 52.85
C LEU A 41 63.98 33.72 51.37
N VAL A 42 65.00 33.08 50.80
CA VAL A 42 64.98 32.51 49.46
C VAL A 42 63.92 31.40 49.40
N VAL A 43 63.95 30.41 50.30
CA VAL A 43 62.97 29.31 50.35
C VAL A 43 61.54 29.84 50.45
N LYS A 44 61.26 30.83 51.31
CA LYS A 44 59.91 31.43 51.41
C LYS A 44 59.50 32.11 50.10
N LYS A 45 60.41 32.82 49.42
CA LYS A 45 60.13 33.42 48.11
C LYS A 45 59.91 32.35 47.03
N THR A 46 60.67 31.26 47.05
CA THR A 46 60.50 30.14 46.11
C THR A 46 59.16 29.44 46.34
N VAL A 47 58.79 29.16 47.58
CA VAL A 47 57.49 28.55 47.93
C VAL A 47 56.34 29.47 47.54
N ALA A 48 56.45 30.78 47.80
CA ALA A 48 55.44 31.75 47.37
C ALA A 48 55.35 31.84 45.83
N PHE A 49 56.48 31.84 45.12
CA PHE A 49 56.53 31.84 43.66
C PHE A 49 55.90 30.57 43.07
N VAL A 50 56.24 29.39 43.60
CA VAL A 50 55.64 28.12 43.21
C VAL A 50 54.14 28.14 43.50
N GLY A 51 53.71 28.59 44.69
CA GLY A 51 52.30 28.69 45.03
C GLY A 51 51.50 29.62 44.10
N VAL A 52 52.05 30.80 43.77
CA VAL A 52 51.43 31.74 42.81
C VAL A 52 51.42 31.14 41.40
N ALA A 53 52.51 30.51 40.96
CA ALA A 53 52.59 29.85 39.66
C ALA A 53 51.58 28.70 39.55
N THR A 54 51.44 27.87 40.59
CA THR A 54 50.43 26.81 40.67
C THR A 54 49.01 27.39 40.63
N ALA A 55 48.72 28.46 41.37
CA ALA A 55 47.42 29.11 41.35
C ALA A 55 47.06 29.67 39.95
N ILE A 56 48.03 30.29 39.26
CA ILE A 56 47.84 30.79 37.88
C ILE A 56 47.61 29.63 36.91
N LEU A 57 48.38 28.54 37.03
CA LEU A 57 48.21 27.35 36.21
C LEU A 57 46.82 26.71 36.43
N SER A 58 46.39 26.55 37.67
CA SER A 58 45.06 26.03 38.00
C SER A 58 43.94 26.91 37.43
N LEU A 59 44.07 28.23 37.52
CA LEU A 59 43.13 29.17 36.91
C LEU A 59 43.11 29.05 35.38
N PHE A 60 44.29 28.96 34.75
CA PHE A 60 44.42 28.80 33.30
C PHE A 60 43.76 27.50 32.80
N TYR A 61 44.02 26.37 33.45
CA TYR A 61 43.37 25.10 33.10
C TYR A 61 41.86 25.14 33.34
N GLY A 62 41.39 25.71 34.45
CA GLY A 62 39.96 25.88 34.71
C GLY A 62 39.25 26.77 33.68
N LEU A 63 39.88 27.88 33.26
CA LEU A 63 39.36 28.74 32.20
C LEU A 63 39.36 28.05 30.83
N LYS A 64 40.42 27.29 30.51
CA LYS A 64 40.52 26.51 29.27
C LYS A 64 39.42 25.43 29.21
N GLU A 65 39.23 24.66 30.27
CA GLU A 65 38.15 23.67 30.38
C GLU A 65 36.76 24.33 30.29
N GLY A 66 36.58 25.47 30.98
CA GLY A 66 35.37 26.28 30.87
C GLY A 66 35.08 26.71 29.43
N TYR A 67 36.08 27.25 28.72
CA TYR A 67 35.96 27.64 27.32
C TYR A 67 35.56 26.47 26.42
N PHE A 68 36.27 25.34 26.49
CA PHE A 68 35.92 24.14 25.70
C PHE A 68 34.53 23.60 26.03
N SER A 69 34.10 23.69 27.28
CA SER A 69 32.75 23.27 27.68
C SER A 69 31.66 24.16 27.06
N ILE A 70 31.92 25.47 26.95
CA ILE A 70 31.02 26.44 26.32
C ILE A 70 31.00 26.22 24.81
N GLU A 71 32.17 26.10 24.18
CA GLU A 71 32.30 25.82 22.76
C GLU A 71 31.59 24.53 22.35
N LYS A 72 31.81 23.44 23.11
CA LYS A 72 31.13 22.16 22.87
C LYS A 72 29.61 22.27 23.01
N ARG A 73 29.11 23.02 24.01
CA ARG A 73 27.66 23.28 24.16
C ARG A 73 27.11 24.09 23.00
N GLN A 74 27.88 25.06 22.49
CA GLN A 74 27.48 25.86 21.33
C GLN A 74 27.42 24.98 20.08
N GLN A 75 28.44 24.16 19.83
CA GLN A 75 28.45 23.19 18.71
C GLN A 75 27.24 22.24 18.79
N GLN A 76 26.89 21.73 19.98
CA GLN A 76 25.71 20.89 20.15
C GLN A 76 24.40 21.62 19.81
N ARG A 77 24.27 22.90 20.18
CA ARG A 77 23.11 23.73 19.84
C ARG A 77 23.02 23.99 18.34
N ASP A 78 24.15 24.28 17.70
CA ASP A 78 24.21 24.54 16.26
C ASP A 78 23.87 23.28 15.45
N MET A 79 24.41 22.12 15.85
CA MET A 79 24.05 20.83 15.25
C MET A 79 22.57 20.51 15.45
N PHE A 80 22.04 20.70 16.67
CA PHE A 80 20.62 20.50 16.96
C PHE A 80 19.74 21.36 16.06
N ALA A 81 20.05 22.66 15.96
CA ALA A 81 19.31 23.60 15.09
C ALA A 81 19.40 23.20 13.61
N ALA A 82 20.55 22.73 13.15
CA ALA A 82 20.74 22.23 11.79
C ALA A 82 19.87 20.99 11.51
N HIS A 83 19.83 20.01 12.42
CA HIS A 83 18.99 18.83 12.29
C HIS A 83 17.50 19.17 12.30
N MET A 84 17.07 20.08 13.18
CA MET A 84 15.67 20.56 13.21
C MET A 84 15.28 21.25 11.90
N SER A 85 16.15 22.13 11.40
CA SER A 85 15.94 22.82 10.13
C SER A 85 15.90 21.85 8.94
N ALA A 86 16.74 20.81 8.95
CA ALA A 86 16.72 19.76 7.94
C ALA A 86 15.42 18.95 7.99
N ALA A 87 14.99 18.56 9.19
CA ALA A 87 13.73 17.85 9.39
C ALA A 87 12.53 18.64 8.83
N GLU A 88 12.45 19.94 9.13
CA GLU A 88 11.38 20.82 8.64
C GLU A 88 11.37 20.93 7.12
N ARG A 89 12.54 21.07 6.49
CA ARG A 89 12.65 21.08 5.03
C ARG A 89 12.17 19.76 4.43
N PHE A 90 12.59 18.63 4.97
CA PHE A 90 12.17 17.33 4.46
C PHE A 90 10.68 17.06 4.66
N ILE A 91 10.08 17.48 5.79
CA ILE A 91 8.62 17.43 6.00
C ILE A 91 7.89 18.24 4.93
N SER A 92 8.36 19.45 4.64
CA SER A 92 7.74 20.29 3.60
C SER A 92 7.83 19.71 2.18
N LEU A 93 8.73 18.74 1.96
CA LEU A 93 8.89 18.00 0.71
C LEU A 93 8.26 16.60 0.77
N ASP A 94 7.51 16.29 1.83
CA ASP A 94 6.92 14.98 2.15
C ASP A 94 7.94 13.81 2.23
N ASN A 95 9.22 14.15 2.40
CA ASN A 95 10.30 13.17 2.51
C ASN A 95 10.49 12.72 3.97
N LEU A 96 9.49 11.99 4.49
CA LEU A 96 9.46 11.66 5.92
C LEU A 96 10.60 10.73 6.37
N GLU A 97 11.22 9.96 5.48
CA GLU A 97 12.38 9.11 5.84
C GLU A 97 13.59 9.95 6.26
N TYR A 98 13.94 10.97 5.46
CA TYR A 98 15.04 11.87 5.80
C TYR A 98 14.67 12.84 6.94
N ALA A 99 13.39 13.22 7.05
CA ALA A 99 12.90 13.98 8.19
C ALA A 99 13.02 13.17 9.49
N GLU A 100 12.66 11.88 9.47
CA GLU A 100 12.76 10.99 10.62
C GLU A 100 14.21 10.82 11.05
N SER A 101 15.11 10.58 10.10
CA SER A 101 16.55 10.51 10.35
C SER A 101 17.06 11.81 11.01
N SER A 102 16.66 12.97 10.49
CA SER A 102 17.05 14.27 11.04
C SER A 102 16.51 14.50 12.46
N LEU A 103 15.24 14.17 12.73
CA LEU A 103 14.66 14.27 14.07
C LEU A 103 15.31 13.29 15.05
N LYS A 104 15.72 12.10 14.59
CA LYS A 104 16.43 11.12 15.41
C LYS A 104 17.79 11.68 15.90
N GLU A 105 18.54 12.32 15.01
CA GLU A 105 19.81 12.98 15.38
C GLU A 105 19.58 14.17 16.33
N ALA A 106 18.55 14.99 16.08
CA ALA A 106 18.16 16.06 17.00
C ALA A 106 17.80 15.51 18.39
N LEU A 107 17.08 14.39 18.45
CA LEU A 107 16.68 13.74 19.70
C LEU A 107 17.88 13.13 20.43
N ALA A 108 18.89 12.63 19.72
CA ALA A 108 20.14 12.15 20.32
C ALA A 108 20.90 13.28 21.06
N LEU A 109 20.81 14.52 20.55
CA LEU A 109 21.40 15.71 21.17
C LEU A 109 20.57 16.24 22.34
N SER A 110 19.24 16.06 22.32
CA SER A 110 18.32 16.51 23.37
C SER A 110 17.36 15.40 23.81
N PRO A 111 17.86 14.32 24.45
CA PRO A 111 17.07 13.12 24.67
C PRO A 111 15.92 13.33 25.65
N ASN A 112 15.94 14.35 26.50
CA ASN A 112 14.92 14.61 27.52
C ASN A 112 13.79 15.54 27.05
N ASP A 113 13.89 16.10 25.84
CA ASP A 113 12.86 16.96 25.26
C ASP A 113 11.61 16.15 24.90
N GLN A 114 10.55 16.32 25.70
CA GLN A 114 9.31 15.55 25.51
C GLN A 114 8.54 15.99 24.26
N SER A 115 8.59 17.28 23.90
CA SER A 115 7.95 17.79 22.68
C SER A 115 8.64 17.23 21.44
N LEU A 116 9.98 17.16 21.45
CA LEU A 116 10.72 16.53 20.36
C LEU A 116 10.48 15.02 20.28
N ARG A 117 10.38 14.32 21.42
CA ARG A 117 9.99 12.89 21.44
C ARG A 117 8.62 12.68 20.83
N LEU A 118 7.64 13.54 21.15
CA LEU A 118 6.31 13.47 20.56
C LEU A 118 6.37 13.72 19.05
N ARG A 119 7.05 14.78 18.61
CA ARG A 119 7.22 15.10 17.18
C ARG A 119 7.86 13.95 16.41
N TYR A 120 8.90 13.34 16.98
CA TYR A 120 9.55 12.16 16.41
C TYR A 120 8.59 10.95 16.35
N PHE A 121 7.86 10.68 17.43
CA PHE A 121 6.87 9.60 17.48
C PHE A 121 5.79 9.78 16.40
N LEU A 122 5.20 10.98 16.28
CA LEU A 122 4.13 11.27 15.33
C LEU A 122 4.62 11.11 13.88
N LEU A 123 5.77 11.71 13.54
CA LEU A 123 6.35 11.61 12.19
C LEU A 123 6.66 10.15 11.82
N ARG A 124 7.29 9.40 12.73
CA ARG A 124 7.61 7.99 12.50
C ARG A 124 6.36 7.13 12.35
N SER A 125 5.32 7.40 13.17
CA SER A 125 4.03 6.73 13.07
C SER A 125 3.40 6.97 11.71
N GLU A 126 3.35 8.22 11.26
CA GLU A 126 2.84 8.60 9.95
C GLU A 126 3.59 7.91 8.81
N ASN A 127 4.93 7.93 8.86
CA ASN A 127 5.78 7.32 7.84
C ASN A 127 5.48 5.82 7.68
N ILE A 128 5.40 5.06 8.78
CA ILE A 128 5.09 3.63 8.73
C ILE A 128 3.63 3.37 8.31
N LEU A 129 2.69 4.11 8.90
CA LEU A 129 1.27 3.92 8.65
C LEU A 129 0.89 4.19 7.19
N ARG A 130 1.45 5.22 6.54
CA ARG A 130 1.12 5.47 5.12
C ARG A 130 1.63 4.38 4.18
N GLU A 131 2.72 3.71 4.52
CA GLU A 131 3.21 2.55 3.77
C GLU A 131 2.34 1.32 4.01
N LEU A 132 1.88 1.11 5.25
CA LEU A 132 0.91 0.06 5.59
C LEU A 132 -0.42 0.26 4.86
N ASP A 133 -0.93 1.48 4.80
CA ASP A 133 -2.18 1.81 4.12
C ASP A 133 -2.12 1.51 2.61
N TYR A 134 -0.94 1.68 2.00
CA TYR A 134 -0.75 1.48 0.56
C TYR A 134 -0.41 0.05 0.18
N TYR A 135 0.55 -0.57 0.87
CA TYR A 135 1.03 -1.92 0.53
C TYR A 135 0.23 -3.04 1.21
N GLY A 136 -0.35 -2.76 2.38
CA GLY A 136 -1.06 -3.74 3.19
C GLY A 136 -0.21 -4.99 3.45
N ALA A 137 -0.76 -6.18 3.16
CA ALA A 137 -0.09 -7.46 3.34
C ALA A 137 1.17 -7.67 2.46
N ARG A 138 1.44 -6.78 1.48
CA ARG A 138 2.65 -6.83 0.65
C ARG A 138 3.83 -6.05 1.25
N LEU A 139 3.62 -5.33 2.36
CA LEU A 139 4.68 -4.57 3.00
C LEU A 139 5.70 -5.55 3.64
N PRO A 140 7.01 -5.32 3.50
CA PRO A 140 8.01 -6.17 4.14
C PRO A 140 7.87 -6.20 5.67
N ASP A 141 8.07 -7.36 6.28
CA ASP A 141 7.95 -7.56 7.74
C ASP A 141 8.90 -6.63 8.54
N SER A 142 10.01 -6.18 7.96
CA SER A 142 10.96 -5.24 8.59
C SER A 142 10.31 -3.91 9.00
N TYR A 143 9.24 -3.48 8.32
CA TYR A 143 8.48 -2.30 8.72
C TYR A 143 7.66 -2.55 10.00
N LEU A 144 7.21 -3.79 10.22
CA LEU A 144 6.42 -4.19 11.38
C LEU A 144 7.26 -4.35 12.65
N GLU A 145 8.55 -4.69 12.52
CA GLU A 145 9.45 -4.94 13.65
C GLU A 145 9.55 -3.76 14.62
N SER A 146 9.41 -2.52 14.13
CA SER A 146 9.53 -1.33 14.95
C SER A 146 8.22 -0.88 15.62
N ILE A 147 7.08 -1.45 15.24
CA ILE A 147 5.75 -1.05 15.74
C ILE A 147 5.60 -1.28 17.25
N PRO A 148 6.01 -2.43 17.84
CA PRO A 148 5.87 -2.64 19.28
C PRO A 148 6.65 -1.64 20.13
N GLU A 149 7.87 -1.28 19.70
CA GLU A 149 8.66 -0.26 20.39
C GLU A 149 7.99 1.12 20.29
N LEU A 150 7.47 1.45 19.11
CA LEU A 150 6.79 2.71 18.85
C LEU A 150 5.52 2.85 19.70
N ILE A 151 4.70 1.79 19.78
CA ILE A 151 3.51 1.74 20.66
C ILE A 151 3.90 2.00 22.12
N ARG A 152 4.93 1.32 22.63
CA ARG A 152 5.43 1.53 24.00
C ARG A 152 5.90 2.97 24.21
N SER A 153 6.58 3.56 23.22
CA SER A 153 6.99 4.97 23.25
C SER A 153 5.77 5.90 23.33
N GLY A 154 4.74 5.69 22.49
CA GLY A 154 3.52 6.49 22.51
C GLY A 154 2.77 6.40 23.85
N PHE A 155 2.63 5.22 24.45
CA PHE A 155 2.03 5.09 25.78
C PHE A 155 2.85 5.79 26.88
N SER A 156 4.19 5.85 26.74
CA SER A 156 5.02 6.63 27.68
C SER A 156 4.74 8.14 27.57
N LEU A 157 4.43 8.62 26.36
CA LEU A 157 4.08 10.02 26.08
C LEU A 157 2.67 10.37 26.57
N MET A 158 1.73 9.42 26.57
CA MET A 158 0.37 9.62 27.07
C MET A 158 0.28 10.10 28.52
N HIS A 159 1.29 9.82 29.34
CA HIS A 159 1.37 10.24 30.75
C HIS A 159 1.96 11.66 30.91
N ARG A 160 2.26 12.35 29.81
CA ARG A 160 2.79 13.72 29.79
C ARG A 160 1.69 14.72 29.46
N SER A 161 1.94 15.98 29.79
CA SER A 161 1.04 17.08 29.47
C SER A 161 1.45 17.67 28.12
N PHE A 162 0.56 17.56 27.13
CA PHE A 162 0.67 18.19 25.82
C PHE A 162 -0.57 19.05 25.55
N PRO A 163 -0.53 19.98 24.57
CA PRO A 163 -1.72 20.62 24.03
C PRO A 163 -2.79 19.59 23.64
N ARG A 164 -4.07 19.98 23.72
CA ARG A 164 -5.21 19.08 23.43
C ARG A 164 -5.13 18.45 22.04
N GLU A 165 -4.82 19.26 21.04
CA GLU A 165 -4.63 18.83 19.65
C GLU A 165 -3.54 17.75 19.53
N GLU A 166 -2.35 18.02 20.08
CA GLU A 166 -1.23 17.07 20.09
C GLU A 166 -1.59 15.77 20.82
N GLN A 167 -2.33 15.86 21.92
CA GLN A 167 -2.79 14.70 22.68
C GLN A 167 -3.82 13.88 21.88
N ALA A 168 -4.70 14.53 21.11
CA ALA A 168 -5.66 13.86 20.24
C ALA A 168 -4.96 13.12 19.10
N VAL A 169 -3.99 13.75 18.44
CA VAL A 169 -3.20 13.12 17.36
C VAL A 169 -2.34 11.98 17.90
N LEU A 170 -1.76 12.11 19.10
CA LEU A 170 -1.07 11.03 19.80
C LEU A 170 -1.98 9.82 20.02
N GLN A 171 -3.18 10.04 20.58
CA GLN A 171 -4.16 8.97 20.83
C GLN A 171 -4.60 8.29 19.54
N GLY A 172 -4.94 9.07 18.50
CA GLY A 172 -5.31 8.51 17.21
C GLY A 172 -4.16 7.74 16.54
N SER A 173 -2.92 8.22 16.65
CA SER A 173 -1.73 7.55 16.10
C SER A 173 -1.47 6.22 16.81
N LEU A 174 -1.56 6.20 18.15
CA LEU A 174 -1.51 4.98 18.95
C LEU A 174 -2.60 4.00 18.55
N ALA A 175 -3.83 4.48 18.43
CA ALA A 175 -4.98 3.67 18.03
C ALA A 175 -4.72 3.01 16.66
N ARG A 176 -4.18 3.78 15.69
CA ARG A 176 -3.82 3.26 14.37
C ARG A 176 -2.72 2.20 14.44
N LEU A 177 -1.62 2.45 15.15
CA LEU A 177 -0.51 1.51 15.29
C LEU A 177 -0.93 0.19 15.94
N LEU A 178 -1.77 0.25 16.99
CA LEU A 178 -2.27 -0.92 17.70
C LEU A 178 -3.06 -1.89 16.82
N GLN A 179 -3.62 -1.43 15.69
CA GLN A 179 -4.31 -2.31 14.74
C GLN A 179 -3.37 -3.30 14.06
N TYR A 180 -2.08 -3.00 14.03
CA TYR A 180 -1.04 -3.83 13.42
C TYR A 180 -0.22 -4.62 14.45
N ASP A 181 -0.47 -4.42 15.74
CA ASP A 181 0.15 -5.22 16.78
C ASP A 181 -0.52 -6.60 16.87
N ARG A 182 0.17 -7.63 16.38
CA ARG A 182 -0.31 -9.02 16.41
C ARG A 182 -0.45 -9.57 17.82
N GLN A 183 0.19 -8.95 18.81
CA GLN A 183 0.12 -9.38 20.21
C GLN A 183 -1.01 -8.70 20.99
N TRP A 184 -1.65 -7.68 20.42
CA TRP A 184 -2.69 -6.92 21.10
C TRP A 184 -4.02 -7.67 21.15
N GLN A 185 -4.47 -8.02 22.35
CA GLN A 185 -5.64 -8.89 22.57
C GLN A 185 -6.92 -8.13 22.96
N THR A 186 -6.87 -6.80 23.09
CA THR A 186 -7.99 -5.98 23.57
C THR A 186 -8.46 -4.96 22.52
N PRO A 187 -9.28 -5.37 21.52
CA PRO A 187 -9.75 -4.48 20.47
C PRO A 187 -10.51 -3.24 20.97
N GLY A 188 -11.17 -3.32 22.13
CA GLY A 188 -11.92 -2.20 22.72
C GLY A 188 -11.04 -1.00 23.07
N ALA A 189 -9.81 -1.23 23.52
CA ALA A 189 -8.87 -0.16 23.87
C ALA A 189 -8.51 0.75 22.68
N ILE A 190 -8.57 0.22 21.46
CA ILE A 190 -8.32 1.02 20.26
C ILE A 190 -9.50 1.99 20.00
N ASP A 191 -10.73 1.55 20.23
CA ASP A 191 -11.89 2.45 20.11
C ASP A 191 -11.86 3.51 21.20
N GLU A 192 -11.52 3.13 22.44
CA GLU A 192 -11.38 4.09 23.55
C GLU A 192 -10.35 5.19 23.23
N LEU A 193 -9.24 4.84 22.58
CA LEU A 193 -8.26 5.83 22.13
C LEU A 193 -8.83 6.75 21.04
N PHE A 194 -9.56 6.23 20.05
CA PHE A 194 -10.19 7.07 19.03
C PHE A 194 -11.30 7.97 19.59
N GLU A 195 -12.13 7.44 20.50
CA GLU A 195 -13.19 8.19 21.17
C GLU A 195 -12.60 9.27 22.08
N GLY A 196 -11.52 8.96 22.80
CA GLY A 196 -10.75 9.95 23.56
C GLY A 196 -10.20 11.05 22.65
N ALA A 197 -9.67 10.68 21.48
CA ALA A 197 -9.11 11.61 20.52
C ALA A 197 -10.19 12.55 19.95
N LEU A 198 -11.37 12.02 19.59
CA LEU A 198 -12.52 12.82 19.16
C LEU A 198 -13.10 13.67 20.29
N ALA A 199 -13.06 13.21 21.55
CA ALA A 199 -13.52 14.02 22.68
C ALA A 199 -12.60 15.22 22.93
N LEU A 200 -11.31 15.09 22.64
CA LEU A 200 -10.34 16.18 22.68
C LEU A 200 -10.53 17.15 21.51
N GLU A 201 -10.65 16.62 20.29
CA GLU A 201 -10.80 17.40 19.04
C GLU A 201 -11.96 16.86 18.18
N PRO A 202 -13.22 17.29 18.42
CA PRO A 202 -14.41 16.76 17.74
C PRO A 202 -14.46 17.05 16.23
N ASP A 203 -13.78 18.11 15.80
CA ASP A 203 -13.76 18.58 14.42
C ASP A 203 -12.49 18.16 13.66
N SER A 204 -11.75 17.16 14.19
CA SER A 204 -10.59 16.60 13.48
C SER A 204 -11.03 15.67 12.35
N ASP A 205 -10.78 16.09 11.11
CA ASP A 205 -11.03 15.31 9.90
C ASP A 205 -10.21 14.01 9.88
N TRP A 206 -8.95 14.07 10.29
CA TRP A 206 -8.03 12.93 10.30
C TRP A 206 -8.48 11.86 11.30
N ILE A 207 -8.86 12.25 12.53
CA ILE A 207 -9.34 11.31 13.54
C ILE A 207 -10.67 10.69 13.09
N ALA A 208 -11.61 11.50 12.59
CA ALA A 208 -12.89 11.02 12.08
C ALA A 208 -12.70 10.01 10.93
N TYR A 209 -11.80 10.30 9.98
CA TYR A 209 -11.52 9.41 8.87
C TYR A 209 -10.97 8.05 9.33
N TRP A 210 -9.90 8.05 10.13
CA TRP A 210 -9.25 6.80 10.54
C TRP A 210 -10.08 5.97 11.52
N TYR A 211 -10.85 6.63 12.39
CA TYR A 211 -11.78 5.90 13.24
C TYR A 211 -12.93 5.30 12.41
N GLY A 212 -13.43 6.05 11.42
CA GLY A 212 -14.44 5.57 10.49
C GLY A 212 -13.98 4.34 9.70
N GLU A 213 -12.78 4.40 9.11
CA GLU A 213 -12.16 3.27 8.39
C GLU A 213 -12.00 2.04 9.30
N ARG A 214 -11.59 2.23 10.55
CA ARG A 214 -11.51 1.15 11.54
C ARG A 214 -12.86 0.49 11.80
N LEU A 215 -13.91 1.28 12.08
CA LEU A 215 -15.24 0.75 12.40
C LEU A 215 -15.83 -0.05 11.23
N VAL A 216 -15.57 0.41 10.01
CA VAL A 216 -15.92 -0.30 8.77
C VAL A 216 -15.14 -1.61 8.66
N HIS A 217 -13.81 -1.55 8.74
CA HIS A 217 -12.93 -2.69 8.48
C HIS A 217 -13.18 -3.85 9.45
N GLN A 218 -13.46 -3.55 10.72
CA GLN A 218 -13.77 -4.56 11.73
C GLN A 218 -15.23 -5.05 11.67
N ASN A 219 -16.06 -4.52 10.77
CA ASN A 219 -17.48 -4.84 10.63
C ASN A 219 -18.27 -4.71 11.95
N ARG A 220 -17.85 -3.80 12.84
CA ARG A 220 -18.45 -3.62 14.18
C ARG A 220 -19.63 -2.65 14.16
N ASP A 221 -19.43 -1.49 13.54
CA ASP A 221 -20.46 -0.47 13.37
C ASP A 221 -20.22 0.28 12.05
N LYS A 222 -20.50 -0.41 10.94
CA LYS A 222 -20.36 0.14 9.58
C LYS A 222 -21.14 1.44 9.38
N PRO A 223 -22.42 1.57 9.81
CA PRO A 223 -23.18 2.81 9.64
C PRO A 223 -22.50 4.01 10.31
N ARG A 224 -22.03 3.85 11.55
CA ARG A 224 -21.29 4.91 12.24
C ARG A 224 -19.97 5.21 11.55
N GLY A 225 -19.24 4.18 11.13
CA GLY A 225 -17.97 4.36 10.42
C GLY A 225 -18.12 5.17 9.12
N VAL A 226 -19.14 4.86 8.31
CA VAL A 226 -19.44 5.63 7.10
C VAL A 226 -19.82 7.09 7.43
N LYS A 227 -20.58 7.32 8.50
CA LYS A 227 -20.92 8.68 8.95
C LYS A 227 -19.68 9.50 9.35
N LEU A 228 -18.72 8.88 10.03
CA LEU A 228 -17.45 9.52 10.38
C LEU A 228 -16.59 9.83 9.14
N ILE A 229 -16.54 8.92 8.16
CA ILE A 229 -15.87 9.19 6.87
C ILE A 229 -16.55 10.34 6.13
N GLN A 230 -17.89 10.41 6.14
CA GLN A 230 -18.63 11.53 5.55
C GLN A 230 -18.33 12.85 6.27
N GLN A 231 -18.22 12.83 7.60
CA GLN A 231 -17.81 14.00 8.39
C GLN A 231 -16.39 14.45 7.99
N ALA A 232 -15.42 13.54 7.87
CA ALA A 232 -14.07 13.87 7.43
C ALA A 232 -14.06 14.53 6.03
N VAL A 233 -14.87 14.01 5.09
CA VAL A 233 -15.05 14.62 3.77
C VAL A 233 -15.69 16.00 3.83
N ALA A 234 -16.58 16.25 4.79
CA ALA A 234 -17.22 17.55 4.97
C ALA A 234 -16.26 18.59 5.58
N LEU A 235 -15.40 18.16 6.51
CA LEU A 235 -14.39 19.00 7.18
C LEU A 235 -13.23 19.35 6.24
N ALA A 236 -12.75 18.41 5.43
CA ALA A 236 -11.63 18.59 4.50
C ALA A 236 -11.99 18.06 3.08
N PRO A 237 -12.81 18.80 2.32
CA PRO A 237 -13.33 18.36 1.02
C PRO A 237 -12.27 18.20 -0.08
N GLU A 238 -11.10 18.79 0.10
CA GLU A 238 -9.94 18.80 -0.81
C GLU A 238 -8.98 17.61 -0.62
N LYS A 239 -9.18 16.79 0.42
CA LYS A 239 -8.38 15.58 0.64
C LYS A 239 -8.86 14.44 -0.25
N SER A 240 -8.01 14.04 -1.20
CA SER A 240 -8.31 12.92 -2.11
C SER A 240 -8.47 11.59 -1.37
N LEU A 241 -7.73 11.39 -0.27
CA LEU A 241 -7.79 10.21 0.59
C LEU A 241 -9.20 9.97 1.14
N TYR A 242 -9.85 11.00 1.66
CA TYR A 242 -11.17 10.87 2.29
C TYR A 242 -12.25 10.60 1.23
N ARG A 243 -12.16 11.28 0.08
CA ARG A 243 -13.03 11.04 -1.08
C ARG A 243 -12.88 9.61 -1.60
N PHE A 244 -11.65 9.11 -1.68
CA PHE A 244 -11.36 7.74 -2.06
C PHE A 244 -11.94 6.74 -1.06
N GLY A 245 -11.72 6.95 0.24
CA GLY A 245 -12.30 6.12 1.31
C GLY A 245 -13.82 6.05 1.25
N LEU A 246 -14.49 7.20 1.12
CA LEU A 246 -15.96 7.26 0.96
C LEU A 246 -16.44 6.52 -0.29
N GLY A 247 -15.76 6.70 -1.42
CA GLY A 247 -16.08 6.00 -2.67
C GLY A 247 -16.00 4.48 -2.53
N ARG A 248 -15.01 3.95 -1.78
CA ARG A 248 -14.93 2.51 -1.49
C ARG A 248 -16.15 2.03 -0.71
N GLN A 249 -16.56 2.76 0.32
CA GLN A 249 -17.73 2.41 1.12
C GLN A 249 -19.03 2.43 0.32
N GLN A 250 -19.21 3.44 -0.54
CA GLN A 250 -20.36 3.54 -1.42
C GLN A 250 -20.41 2.39 -2.43
N ARG A 251 -19.25 2.02 -3.00
CA ARG A 251 -19.15 0.89 -3.93
C ARG A 251 -19.48 -0.43 -3.24
N GLU A 252 -18.97 -0.66 -2.02
CA GLU A 252 -19.28 -1.86 -1.23
C GLU A 252 -20.77 -1.94 -0.85
N ALA A 253 -21.41 -0.80 -0.62
CA ALA A 253 -22.86 -0.72 -0.39
C ALA A 253 -23.70 -0.89 -1.67
N GLY A 254 -23.08 -0.98 -2.86
CA GLY A 254 -23.77 -1.07 -4.15
C GLY A 254 -24.31 0.27 -4.67
N ASP A 255 -24.01 1.40 -4.00
CA ASP A 255 -24.34 2.74 -4.49
C ASP A 255 -23.29 3.19 -5.52
N TYR A 256 -23.39 2.61 -6.72
CA TYR A 256 -22.47 2.89 -7.81
C TYR A 256 -22.50 4.37 -8.23
N SER A 257 -23.67 5.02 -8.16
CA SER A 257 -23.82 6.43 -8.55
C SER A 257 -22.98 7.35 -7.67
N ALA A 258 -23.07 7.18 -6.35
CA ALA A 258 -22.33 7.97 -5.39
C ALA A 258 -20.84 7.59 -5.40
N ALA A 259 -20.52 6.30 -5.54
CA ALA A 259 -19.13 5.83 -5.65
C ALA A 259 -18.39 6.45 -6.84
N LEU A 260 -19.00 6.45 -8.03
CA LEU A 260 -18.45 7.09 -9.23
C LEU A 260 -18.17 8.59 -8.99
N ALA A 261 -19.10 9.29 -8.34
CA ALA A 261 -18.94 10.71 -8.02
C ALA A 261 -17.78 10.95 -7.05
N SER A 262 -17.66 10.14 -5.99
CA SER A 262 -16.59 10.23 -5.01
C SER A 262 -15.22 9.92 -5.61
N PHE A 263 -15.10 8.86 -6.41
CA PHE A 263 -13.83 8.52 -7.07
C PHE A 263 -13.43 9.58 -8.10
N ARG A 264 -14.36 10.06 -8.92
CA ARG A 264 -14.06 11.14 -9.90
C ARG A 264 -13.54 12.39 -9.19
N LYS A 265 -14.14 12.80 -8.06
CA LYS A 265 -13.64 13.91 -7.24
C LYS A 265 -12.25 13.63 -6.69
N ALA A 266 -11.99 12.44 -6.17
CA ALA A 266 -10.66 12.07 -5.67
C ALA A 266 -9.58 12.16 -6.76
N VAL A 267 -9.88 11.71 -7.99
CA VAL A 267 -8.97 11.82 -9.14
C VAL A 267 -8.72 13.28 -9.51
N ALA A 268 -9.76 14.12 -9.53
CA ALA A 268 -9.63 15.53 -9.88
C ALA A 268 -8.81 16.35 -8.87
N LEU A 269 -8.68 15.89 -7.63
CA LEU A 269 -7.92 16.54 -6.57
C LEU A 269 -6.41 16.22 -6.60
N LYS A 270 -5.96 15.33 -7.50
CA LYS A 270 -4.58 14.81 -7.52
C LYS A 270 -3.52 15.91 -7.50
N ASP A 271 -3.63 16.89 -8.38
CA ASP A 271 -2.61 17.94 -8.54
C ASP A 271 -2.62 18.98 -7.41
N GLN A 272 -3.61 18.90 -6.51
CA GLN A 272 -3.70 19.72 -5.30
C GLN A 272 -3.09 19.04 -4.08
N GLN A 273 -2.79 17.74 -4.16
CA GLN A 273 -2.20 16.99 -3.05
C GLN A 273 -0.70 17.29 -2.96
N GLN A 274 -0.25 17.65 -1.76
CA GLN A 274 1.16 17.90 -1.47
C GLN A 274 1.84 16.70 -0.81
N ASP A 275 1.05 15.77 -0.28
CA ASP A 275 1.50 14.56 0.38
C ASP A 275 1.33 13.30 -0.49
N LEU A 276 2.24 12.35 -0.33
CA LEU A 276 2.30 11.10 -1.07
C LEU A 276 1.05 10.25 -0.87
N GLN A 277 0.44 10.28 0.32
CA GLN A 277 -0.74 9.49 0.63
C GLN A 277 -1.95 9.96 -0.20
N GLY A 278 -2.18 11.26 -0.28
CA GLY A 278 -3.20 11.86 -1.14
C GLY A 278 -2.96 11.59 -2.62
N ILE A 279 -1.73 11.70 -3.09
CA ILE A 279 -1.37 11.37 -4.49
C ILE A 279 -1.65 9.90 -4.79
N ARG A 280 -1.24 8.98 -3.91
CA ARG A 280 -1.52 7.54 -4.02
C ARG A 280 -3.02 7.27 -4.02
N ALA A 281 -3.79 7.89 -3.14
CA ALA A 281 -5.25 7.74 -3.08
C ALA A 281 -5.94 8.20 -4.38
N ALA A 282 -5.53 9.33 -4.94
CA ALA A 282 -6.06 9.82 -6.21
C ALA A 282 -5.74 8.85 -7.38
N ASN A 283 -4.53 8.30 -7.42
CA ASN A 283 -4.16 7.29 -8.42
C ASN A 283 -4.96 5.98 -8.24
N MET A 284 -5.17 5.52 -7.00
CA MET A 284 -6.00 4.35 -6.71
C MET A 284 -7.47 4.60 -7.11
N ALA A 285 -7.99 5.81 -6.85
CA ALA A 285 -9.33 6.20 -7.23
C ALA A 285 -9.56 6.13 -8.75
N ALA A 286 -8.55 6.39 -9.59
CA ALA A 286 -8.68 6.24 -11.04
C ALA A 286 -8.91 4.77 -11.45
N GLY A 287 -8.25 3.84 -10.75
CA GLY A 287 -8.48 2.40 -10.92
C GLY A 287 -9.88 1.99 -10.45
N GLU A 288 -10.29 2.43 -9.25
CA GLU A 288 -11.61 2.12 -8.71
C GLU A 288 -12.74 2.74 -9.53
N LEU A 289 -12.57 3.93 -10.11
CA LEU A 289 -13.56 4.56 -10.96
C LEU A 289 -13.89 3.69 -12.18
N ARG A 290 -12.85 3.17 -12.86
CA ARG A 290 -12.98 2.23 -13.99
C ARG A 290 -13.68 0.94 -13.55
N ARG A 291 -13.24 0.37 -12.44
CA ARG A 291 -13.80 -0.86 -11.89
C ARG A 291 -15.28 -0.70 -11.54
N THR A 292 -15.62 0.39 -10.86
CA THR A 292 -16.98 0.72 -10.44
C THR A 292 -17.90 0.84 -11.65
N LEU A 293 -17.47 1.52 -12.72
CA LEU A 293 -18.28 1.65 -13.93
C LEU A 293 -18.49 0.31 -14.65
N ARG A 294 -17.46 -0.54 -14.69
CA ARG A 294 -17.54 -1.88 -15.26
C ARG A 294 -18.47 -2.79 -14.45
N ASP A 295 -18.32 -2.79 -13.14
CA ASP A 295 -19.16 -3.62 -12.25
C ASP A 295 -20.62 -3.13 -12.32
N ALA A 296 -20.83 -1.81 -12.39
CA ALA A 296 -22.14 -1.21 -12.63
C ALA A 296 -22.76 -1.64 -13.97
N ASP A 297 -22.00 -1.62 -15.08
CA ASP A 297 -22.43 -2.11 -16.42
C ASP A 297 -22.77 -3.60 -16.40
N GLY A 298 -22.00 -4.41 -15.66
CA GLY A 298 -22.23 -5.85 -15.53
C GLY A 298 -23.55 -6.18 -14.83
N ALA A 299 -23.97 -5.35 -13.87
CA ALA A 299 -25.23 -5.52 -13.15
C ALA A 299 -26.42 -4.86 -13.88
N THR A 300 -26.22 -3.68 -14.45
CA THR A 300 -27.22 -2.94 -15.22
C THR A 300 -26.52 -2.34 -16.43
N GLY A 301 -26.86 -2.78 -17.65
CA GLY A 301 -26.15 -2.36 -18.86
C GLY A 301 -26.10 -0.85 -19.03
N ILE A 302 -24.91 -0.28 -19.29
CA ILE A 302 -24.68 1.17 -19.37
C ILE A 302 -25.50 1.86 -20.46
N SER A 303 -25.90 1.11 -21.48
CA SER A 303 -26.77 1.55 -22.59
C SER A 303 -28.26 1.57 -22.25
N GLY A 304 -28.67 1.02 -21.09
CA GLY A 304 -30.06 0.94 -20.66
C GLY A 304 -30.66 2.30 -20.30
N THR A 305 -31.97 2.38 -20.08
CA THR A 305 -32.61 3.64 -19.68
C THR A 305 -32.36 3.99 -18.22
N ASP A 306 -32.43 3.01 -17.31
CA ASP A 306 -32.09 3.14 -15.90
C ASP A 306 -30.67 2.62 -15.65
N PHE A 307 -29.78 3.50 -15.15
CA PHE A 307 -28.40 3.15 -14.77
C PHE A 307 -28.06 3.90 -13.50
N TYR A 308 -28.59 3.41 -12.38
CA TYR A 308 -28.38 3.97 -11.04
C TYR A 308 -28.73 5.47 -10.97
N GLY A 309 -29.81 5.88 -11.67
CA GLY A 309 -30.26 7.27 -11.73
C GLY A 309 -29.36 8.24 -12.52
N LEU A 310 -28.27 7.76 -13.14
CA LEU A 310 -27.41 8.61 -13.97
C LEU A 310 -28.04 8.86 -15.34
N SER A 311 -28.08 10.12 -15.76
CA SER A 311 -28.50 10.49 -17.12
C SER A 311 -27.49 9.99 -18.15
N LEU A 312 -27.93 9.86 -19.41
CA LEU A 312 -27.05 9.47 -20.51
C LEU A 312 -25.83 10.40 -20.61
N GLN A 313 -26.04 11.71 -20.42
CA GLN A 313 -24.94 12.70 -20.41
C GLN A 313 -23.97 12.46 -19.26
N GLN A 314 -24.45 12.18 -18.04
CA GLN A 314 -23.55 11.92 -16.90
C GLN A 314 -22.70 10.66 -17.13
N ARG A 315 -23.26 9.61 -17.74
CA ARG A 315 -22.52 8.40 -18.12
C ARG A 315 -21.43 8.72 -19.14
N MET A 316 -21.75 9.55 -20.14
CA MET A 316 -20.80 10.04 -21.13
C MET A 316 -19.67 10.83 -20.47
N ASP A 317 -20.00 11.75 -19.57
CA ASP A 317 -19.00 12.54 -18.84
C ASP A 317 -18.04 11.66 -18.03
N TYR A 318 -18.52 10.54 -17.44
CA TYR A 318 -17.63 9.58 -16.77
C TYR A 318 -16.73 8.84 -17.75
N VAL A 319 -17.28 8.37 -18.88
CA VAL A 319 -16.48 7.67 -19.91
C VAL A 319 -15.41 8.59 -20.48
N ASP A 320 -15.76 9.81 -20.87
CA ASP A 320 -14.84 10.79 -21.42
C ASP A 320 -13.78 11.19 -20.38
N PHE A 321 -14.18 11.42 -19.12
CA PHE A 321 -13.24 11.70 -18.04
C PHE A 321 -12.21 10.57 -17.87
N ILE A 322 -12.64 9.31 -17.92
CA ILE A 322 -11.74 8.15 -17.78
C ILE A 322 -10.83 8.00 -19.00
N LEU A 323 -11.33 8.27 -20.22
CA LEU A 323 -10.53 8.19 -21.45
C LEU A 323 -9.40 9.23 -21.48
N GLN A 324 -9.59 10.39 -20.82
CA GLN A 324 -8.55 11.40 -20.66
C GLN A 324 -7.45 10.98 -19.67
N GLN A 325 -7.70 9.96 -18.84
CA GLN A 325 -6.71 9.45 -17.89
C GLN A 325 -5.80 8.39 -18.52
N ALA A 326 -4.56 8.31 -18.05
CA ALA A 326 -3.64 7.27 -18.49
C ALA A 326 -4.12 5.85 -18.08
N GLY A 327 -3.84 4.86 -18.93
CA GLY A 327 -3.94 3.44 -18.59
C GLY A 327 -5.35 2.84 -18.63
N THR A 328 -6.11 3.07 -19.70
CA THR A 328 -7.41 2.38 -19.92
C THR A 328 -7.23 0.88 -20.15
N ASP A 329 -7.99 0.04 -19.45
CA ASP A 329 -7.97 -1.41 -19.65
C ASP A 329 -9.02 -1.90 -20.67
N ARG A 330 -8.85 -3.15 -21.12
CA ARG A 330 -9.71 -3.77 -22.16
C ARG A 330 -11.19 -3.75 -21.80
N HIS A 331 -11.56 -3.99 -20.53
CA HIS A 331 -12.95 -4.07 -20.12
C HIS A 331 -13.61 -2.70 -20.16
N PHE A 332 -12.93 -1.68 -19.64
CA PHE A 332 -13.42 -0.30 -19.71
C PHE A 332 -13.66 0.13 -21.16
N LYS A 333 -12.76 -0.18 -22.10
CA LYS A 333 -12.93 0.15 -23.52
C LYS A 333 -14.21 -0.45 -24.13
N ILE A 334 -14.61 -1.65 -23.71
CA ILE A 334 -15.88 -2.26 -24.14
C ILE A 334 -17.07 -1.49 -23.57
N VAL A 335 -17.04 -1.13 -22.29
CA VAL A 335 -18.10 -0.32 -21.65
C VAL A 335 -18.26 1.03 -22.36
N ALA A 336 -17.15 1.71 -22.65
CA ALA A 336 -17.15 2.95 -23.42
C ALA A 336 -17.70 2.77 -24.83
N ALA A 337 -17.30 1.70 -25.54
CA ALA A 337 -17.81 1.41 -26.89
C ALA A 337 -19.32 1.15 -26.92
N LYS A 338 -19.88 0.43 -25.92
CA LYS A 338 -21.33 0.25 -25.79
C LYS A 338 -22.05 1.59 -25.70
N LEU A 339 -21.55 2.50 -24.87
CA LEU A 339 -22.16 3.80 -24.67
C LEU A 339 -22.03 4.71 -25.90
N PHE A 340 -20.86 4.69 -26.56
CA PHE A 340 -20.63 5.42 -27.81
C PHE A 340 -21.53 4.94 -28.95
N HIS A 341 -21.74 3.62 -29.06
CA HIS A 341 -22.71 3.07 -30.00
C HIS A 341 -24.13 3.60 -29.71
N THR A 342 -24.57 3.58 -28.46
CA THR A 342 -25.90 4.09 -28.07
C THR A 342 -26.08 5.60 -28.30
N THR A 343 -24.99 6.38 -28.22
CA THR A 343 -25.01 7.84 -28.40
C THR A 343 -24.69 8.29 -29.83
N GLY A 344 -24.45 7.37 -30.76
CA GLY A 344 -24.13 7.68 -32.16
C GLY A 344 -22.67 8.08 -32.42
N ARG A 345 -21.77 7.97 -31.43
CA ARG A 345 -20.32 8.18 -31.57
C ARG A 345 -19.64 6.95 -32.18
N TYR A 346 -20.12 6.51 -33.35
CA TYR A 346 -19.74 5.21 -33.94
C TYR A 346 -18.26 5.09 -34.29
N THR A 347 -17.61 6.15 -34.77
CA THR A 347 -16.19 6.15 -35.10
C THR A 347 -15.33 5.87 -33.87
N GLU A 348 -15.65 6.49 -32.73
CA GLU A 348 -14.93 6.27 -31.48
C GLU A 348 -15.20 4.89 -30.89
N ALA A 349 -16.45 4.40 -31.02
CA ALA A 349 -16.79 3.02 -30.64
C ALA A 349 -15.97 2.01 -31.45
N GLU A 350 -15.83 2.24 -32.76
CA GLU A 350 -15.04 1.40 -33.66
C GLU A 350 -13.57 1.39 -33.26
N ASP A 351 -12.96 2.55 -33.03
CA ASP A 351 -11.55 2.66 -32.64
C ASP A 351 -11.26 1.90 -31.34
N LEU A 352 -12.14 2.05 -30.34
CA LEU A 352 -12.05 1.31 -29.09
C LEU A 352 -12.14 -0.20 -29.32
N LEU A 353 -13.13 -0.66 -30.11
CA LEU A 353 -13.34 -2.08 -30.39
C LEU A 353 -12.19 -2.69 -31.21
N ARG A 354 -11.65 -1.98 -32.18
CA ARG A 354 -10.46 -2.41 -32.93
C ARG A 354 -9.25 -2.55 -32.01
N SER A 355 -9.06 -1.61 -31.08
CA SER A 355 -7.97 -1.69 -30.11
C SER A 355 -8.11 -2.88 -29.14
N VAL A 356 -9.34 -3.35 -28.92
CA VAL A 356 -9.67 -4.49 -28.04
C VAL A 356 -9.57 -5.82 -28.77
N LEU A 357 -10.12 -5.91 -29.98
CA LEU A 357 -10.22 -7.13 -30.78
C LEU A 357 -8.92 -7.42 -31.54
N GLY A 358 -8.16 -6.38 -31.92
CA GLY A 358 -7.01 -6.53 -32.81
C GLY A 358 -7.41 -7.25 -34.10
N ARG A 359 -6.67 -8.30 -34.46
CA ARG A 359 -7.08 -9.23 -35.53
C ARG A 359 -8.06 -10.24 -34.96
N TYR A 360 -9.29 -10.21 -35.44
CA TYR A 360 -10.35 -11.14 -35.02
C TYR A 360 -10.35 -12.44 -35.82
N ASN A 361 -10.73 -13.54 -35.16
CA ASN A 361 -10.82 -14.89 -35.72
C ASN A 361 -11.84 -15.73 -34.91
N GLU A 362 -11.90 -17.04 -35.16
CA GLU A 362 -12.86 -17.96 -34.51
C GLU A 362 -12.70 -18.07 -32.98
N ARG A 363 -11.61 -17.57 -32.40
CA ARG A 363 -11.37 -17.51 -30.94
C ARG A 363 -11.77 -16.17 -30.33
N SER A 364 -12.19 -15.20 -31.12
CA SER A 364 -12.63 -13.89 -30.64
C SER A 364 -13.91 -13.99 -29.82
N ASN A 365 -14.09 -13.06 -28.87
CA ASN A 365 -15.27 -13.03 -28.02
C ASN A 365 -16.51 -12.65 -28.84
N ALA A 366 -17.55 -13.50 -28.78
CA ALA A 366 -18.75 -13.37 -29.61
C ALA A 366 -19.55 -12.08 -29.32
N GLU A 367 -19.69 -11.68 -28.04
CA GLU A 367 -20.41 -10.46 -27.67
C GLU A 367 -19.69 -9.20 -28.15
N GLN A 368 -18.35 -9.19 -28.06
CA GLN A 368 -17.54 -8.09 -28.57
C GLN A 368 -17.61 -7.98 -30.10
N LEU A 369 -17.65 -9.13 -30.81
CA LEU A 369 -17.84 -9.15 -32.27
C LEU A 369 -19.24 -8.71 -32.68
N ASP A 370 -20.26 -9.07 -31.92
CA ASP A 370 -21.63 -8.63 -32.21
C ASP A 370 -21.77 -7.12 -32.06
N LEU A 371 -21.26 -6.54 -30.97
CA LEU A 371 -21.20 -5.08 -30.80
C LEU A 371 -20.40 -4.41 -31.93
N PHE A 372 -19.27 -4.99 -32.33
CA PHE A 372 -18.47 -4.48 -33.43
C PHE A 372 -19.23 -4.52 -34.77
N ALA A 373 -19.95 -5.60 -35.06
CA ALA A 373 -20.80 -5.68 -36.25
C ALA A 373 -21.91 -4.60 -36.23
N GLN A 374 -22.56 -4.38 -35.09
CA GLN A 374 -23.58 -3.34 -34.94
C GLN A 374 -23.01 -1.93 -35.20
N VAL A 375 -21.82 -1.63 -34.67
CA VAL A 375 -21.12 -0.35 -34.91
C VAL A 375 -20.73 -0.16 -36.38
N LEU A 376 -20.31 -1.23 -37.06
CA LEU A 376 -19.99 -1.18 -38.49
C LEU A 376 -21.25 -1.00 -39.35
N ASP A 377 -22.34 -1.67 -39.01
CA ASP A 377 -23.63 -1.53 -39.70
C ASP A 377 -24.20 -0.13 -39.57
N ALA A 378 -24.11 0.47 -38.38
CA ALA A 378 -24.55 1.85 -38.14
C ALA A 378 -23.77 2.88 -38.98
N GLN A 379 -22.56 2.52 -39.44
CA GLN A 379 -21.72 3.33 -40.33
C GLN A 379 -21.83 2.90 -41.81
N GLY A 380 -22.60 1.87 -42.14
CA GLY A 380 -22.72 1.35 -43.51
C GLY A 380 -21.43 0.70 -44.05
N LYS A 381 -20.57 0.15 -43.18
CA LYS A 381 -19.31 -0.48 -43.61
C LYS A 381 -19.50 -1.94 -44.01
N GLU A 382 -19.08 -2.29 -45.24
CA GLU A 382 -19.20 -3.65 -45.78
C GLU A 382 -18.49 -4.74 -44.95
N GLU A 383 -17.46 -4.37 -44.17
CA GLU A 383 -16.77 -5.26 -43.23
C GLU A 383 -17.74 -5.96 -42.26
N SER A 384 -18.88 -5.33 -41.94
CA SER A 384 -19.89 -5.90 -41.05
C SER A 384 -20.37 -7.29 -41.52
N HIS A 385 -20.48 -7.50 -42.84
CA HIS A 385 -20.88 -8.79 -43.41
C HIS A 385 -19.85 -9.89 -43.14
N ALA A 386 -18.56 -9.57 -43.14
CA ALA A 386 -17.50 -10.52 -42.80
C ALA A 386 -17.54 -10.86 -41.30
N VAL A 387 -17.70 -9.84 -40.45
CA VAL A 387 -17.80 -10.01 -38.98
C VAL A 387 -19.03 -10.84 -38.61
N ARG A 388 -20.19 -10.59 -39.20
CA ARG A 388 -21.43 -11.37 -38.94
C ARG A 388 -21.30 -12.82 -39.38
N ARG A 389 -20.65 -13.09 -40.52
CA ARG A 389 -20.36 -14.48 -40.95
C ARG A 389 -19.45 -15.19 -39.95
N LEU A 390 -18.40 -14.53 -39.49
CA LEU A 390 -17.53 -15.08 -38.45
C LEU A 390 -18.29 -15.34 -37.14
N LEU A 391 -19.11 -14.39 -36.69
CA LEU A 391 -19.94 -14.53 -35.50
C LEU A 391 -20.88 -15.74 -35.60
N ALA A 392 -21.53 -15.93 -36.76
CA ALA A 392 -22.39 -17.09 -37.01
C ALA A 392 -21.61 -18.41 -36.91
N ASN A 393 -20.38 -18.47 -37.45
CA ASN A 393 -19.51 -19.63 -37.34
C ASN A 393 -19.10 -19.91 -35.87
N ILE A 394 -18.78 -18.86 -35.11
CA ILE A 394 -18.44 -18.98 -33.68
C ILE A 394 -19.64 -19.52 -32.90
N GLN A 395 -20.83 -18.96 -33.12
CA GLN A 395 -22.06 -19.42 -32.45
C GLN A 395 -22.41 -20.86 -32.84
N GLN A 396 -22.21 -21.23 -34.09
CA GLN A 396 -22.44 -22.60 -34.58
C GLN A 396 -21.45 -23.60 -33.95
N SER A 397 -20.16 -23.25 -33.89
CA SER A 397 -19.13 -24.09 -33.26
C SER A 397 -19.24 -24.15 -31.73
N ALA A 398 -19.87 -23.17 -31.09
CA ALA A 398 -20.22 -23.22 -29.67
C ALA A 398 -21.34 -24.24 -29.39
N ARG A 399 -22.32 -24.37 -30.29
CA ARG A 399 -23.46 -25.29 -30.13
C ARG A 399 -23.15 -26.73 -30.52
N TYR A 400 -22.25 -26.91 -31.49
CA TYR A 400 -22.01 -28.21 -32.10
C TYR A 400 -20.53 -28.60 -32.12
N GLU A 401 -20.27 -29.90 -32.02
CA GLU A 401 -18.96 -30.51 -32.29
C GLU A 401 -19.09 -31.32 -33.59
N GLU A 402 -18.13 -31.20 -34.51
CA GLU A 402 -18.11 -31.96 -35.76
C GLU A 402 -16.75 -32.62 -35.96
N ILE A 403 -16.77 -33.92 -36.27
CA ILE A 403 -15.59 -34.67 -36.67
C ILE A 403 -15.95 -35.52 -37.88
N LEU A 404 -15.32 -35.22 -39.02
CA LEU A 404 -15.39 -36.05 -40.21
C LEU A 404 -14.40 -37.21 -40.11
N GLU A 405 -13.15 -36.91 -39.76
CA GLU A 405 -12.06 -37.89 -39.63
C GLU A 405 -11.20 -37.59 -38.38
N SER A 406 -10.61 -38.62 -37.80
CA SER A 406 -9.72 -38.52 -36.63
C SER A 406 -8.46 -39.37 -36.82
N GLY A 407 -7.31 -38.92 -36.35
CA GLY A 407 -6.04 -39.65 -36.38
C GLY A 407 -4.94 -38.90 -35.63
N LEU A 408 -3.95 -39.62 -35.08
CA LEU A 408 -2.80 -39.02 -34.40
C LEU A 408 -1.84 -38.44 -35.44
N GLU A 409 -1.28 -37.25 -35.18
CA GLU A 409 -0.21 -36.68 -36.01
C GLU A 409 0.95 -37.67 -36.09
N GLY A 410 1.31 -38.10 -37.31
CA GLY A 410 2.35 -39.11 -37.57
C GLY A 410 1.86 -40.57 -37.68
N SER A 411 0.57 -40.86 -37.48
CA SER A 411 0.01 -42.19 -37.73
C SER A 411 -0.38 -42.41 -39.21
N GLN A 412 -0.24 -43.65 -39.71
CA GLN A 412 -0.57 -44.02 -41.10
C GLN A 412 -2.08 -44.08 -41.39
N HIS A 413 -2.94 -44.02 -40.37
CA HIS A 413 -4.39 -44.24 -40.51
C HIS A 413 -5.21 -43.04 -40.03
N ARG A 414 -6.14 -42.58 -40.87
CA ARG A 414 -7.21 -41.65 -40.47
C ARG A 414 -8.52 -42.42 -40.43
N TYR A 415 -9.21 -42.34 -39.31
CA TYR A 415 -10.46 -43.02 -39.04
C TYR A 415 -11.64 -42.14 -39.42
N LYS A 416 -12.58 -42.69 -40.19
CA LYS A 416 -13.81 -41.99 -40.58
C LYS A 416 -14.84 -42.02 -39.46
N ILE A 417 -15.35 -40.85 -39.08
CA ILE A 417 -16.38 -40.69 -38.04
C ILE A 417 -17.66 -40.10 -38.67
N GLY A 418 -17.57 -38.93 -39.29
CA GLY A 418 -18.69 -38.31 -40.00
C GLY A 418 -19.89 -38.00 -39.09
N LEU A 419 -19.65 -37.33 -37.96
CA LEU A 419 -20.69 -36.92 -37.02
C LEU A 419 -20.61 -35.42 -36.72
N ARG A 420 -21.77 -34.77 -36.66
CA ARG A 420 -22.01 -33.50 -35.99
C ARG A 420 -22.97 -33.73 -34.84
N VAL A 421 -22.61 -33.30 -33.64
CA VAL A 421 -23.38 -33.54 -32.41
C VAL A 421 -23.57 -32.25 -31.61
N SER A 422 -24.56 -32.23 -30.73
CA SER A 422 -24.73 -31.16 -29.74
C SER A 422 -23.62 -31.19 -28.69
N LYS A 423 -23.14 -30.01 -28.28
CA LYS A 423 -22.29 -29.85 -27.09
C LYS A 423 -23.11 -29.74 -25.79
N GLU A 424 -24.40 -29.44 -25.89
CA GLU A 424 -25.32 -29.44 -24.74
C GLU A 424 -25.76 -30.87 -24.42
N ASN A 425 -25.25 -31.42 -23.31
CA ASN A 425 -25.48 -32.81 -22.93
C ASN A 425 -26.13 -32.90 -21.55
N ALA A 426 -27.40 -33.32 -21.49
CA ALA A 426 -28.16 -33.54 -20.24
C ALA A 426 -27.76 -34.85 -19.50
N GLY A 427 -26.54 -35.35 -19.69
CA GLY A 427 -26.01 -36.53 -19.01
C GLY A 427 -26.44 -37.91 -19.53
N GLN A 428 -27.28 -37.98 -20.59
CA GLN A 428 -27.80 -39.23 -21.16
C GLN A 428 -27.40 -39.41 -22.64
N GLY A 429 -26.10 -39.31 -22.92
CA GLY A 429 -25.56 -39.39 -24.28
C GLY A 429 -25.49 -38.03 -24.98
N ILE A 430 -25.06 -38.05 -26.24
CA ILE A 430 -24.91 -36.84 -27.08
C ILE A 430 -25.90 -36.90 -28.24
N GLU A 431 -26.58 -35.79 -28.52
CA GLU A 431 -27.54 -35.71 -29.62
C GLU A 431 -26.84 -35.57 -30.97
N VAL A 432 -27.24 -36.38 -31.95
CA VAL A 432 -26.78 -36.32 -33.33
C VAL A 432 -27.55 -35.25 -34.08
N ILE A 433 -26.85 -34.20 -34.48
CA ILE A 433 -27.38 -33.13 -35.33
C ILE A 433 -27.28 -33.54 -36.80
N LYS A 434 -26.19 -34.25 -37.17
CA LYS A 434 -26.01 -34.79 -38.50
C LYS A 434 -25.10 -36.02 -38.48
N ALA A 435 -25.53 -37.08 -39.15
CA ALA A 435 -24.66 -38.18 -39.57
C ALA A 435 -24.37 -38.02 -41.06
N PHE A 436 -23.11 -37.94 -41.45
CA PHE A 436 -22.72 -37.66 -42.83
C PHE A 436 -22.86 -38.91 -43.70
N ALA A 437 -23.61 -38.80 -44.80
CA ALA A 437 -23.80 -39.90 -45.73
C ALA A 437 -22.45 -40.43 -46.24
N GLY A 438 -22.28 -41.75 -46.28
CA GLY A 438 -21.02 -42.39 -46.67
C GLY A 438 -20.03 -42.64 -45.53
N TYR A 439 -20.27 -42.13 -44.32
CA TYR A 439 -19.43 -42.39 -43.13
C TYR A 439 -19.95 -43.54 -42.27
N PRO A 440 -19.08 -44.21 -41.48
CA PRO A 440 -19.42 -45.41 -40.70
C PRO A 440 -20.68 -45.30 -39.84
N PHE A 441 -20.86 -44.19 -39.12
CA PHE A 441 -22.01 -44.02 -38.25
C PHE A 441 -23.32 -43.89 -39.04
N ALA A 442 -23.32 -43.20 -40.18
CA ALA A 442 -24.49 -43.15 -41.06
C ALA A 442 -24.79 -44.52 -41.69
N LYS A 443 -23.75 -45.28 -42.08
CA LYS A 443 -23.87 -46.65 -42.59
C LYS A 443 -24.44 -47.61 -41.53
N ALA A 444 -24.07 -47.42 -40.27
CA ALA A 444 -24.62 -48.12 -39.11
C ALA A 444 -26.07 -47.73 -38.77
N GLY A 445 -26.67 -46.81 -39.53
CA GLY A 445 -28.06 -46.41 -39.38
C GLY A 445 -28.30 -45.27 -38.39
N VAL A 446 -27.26 -44.57 -37.94
CA VAL A 446 -27.38 -43.35 -37.12
C VAL A 446 -27.99 -42.21 -37.95
N ARG A 447 -28.93 -41.47 -37.37
CA ARG A 447 -29.69 -40.39 -38.01
C ARG A 447 -29.75 -39.15 -37.12
N GLN A 448 -30.16 -38.03 -37.70
CA GLN A 448 -30.46 -36.81 -36.95
C GLN A 448 -31.52 -37.08 -35.88
N GLY A 449 -31.31 -36.55 -34.67
CA GLY A 449 -32.18 -36.73 -33.50
C GLY A 449 -31.90 -37.99 -32.67
N ASP A 450 -30.98 -38.85 -33.11
CA ASP A 450 -30.52 -39.98 -32.29
C ASP A 450 -29.62 -39.47 -31.15
N TYR A 451 -29.67 -40.13 -29.99
CA TYR A 451 -28.71 -39.92 -28.91
C TYR A 451 -27.71 -41.07 -28.86
N LEU A 452 -26.42 -40.77 -29.01
CA LEU A 452 -25.36 -41.77 -28.86
C LEU A 452 -25.10 -41.98 -27.36
N LEU A 453 -25.35 -43.19 -26.86
CA LEU A 453 -25.29 -43.52 -25.43
C LEU A 453 -23.97 -44.19 -25.05
N GLU A 454 -23.57 -45.22 -25.78
CA GLU A 454 -22.35 -46.00 -25.50
C GLU A 454 -21.65 -46.40 -26.80
N PHE A 455 -20.32 -46.31 -26.84
CA PHE A 455 -19.49 -46.78 -27.95
C PHE A 455 -18.40 -47.69 -27.37
N ALA A 456 -18.24 -48.90 -27.93
CA ALA A 456 -17.31 -49.91 -27.40
C ALA A 456 -17.51 -50.16 -25.88
N HIS A 457 -18.76 -50.30 -25.45
CA HIS A 457 -19.17 -50.47 -24.03
C HIS A 457 -18.77 -49.30 -23.09
N ARG A 458 -18.43 -48.13 -23.63
CA ARG A 458 -18.10 -46.93 -22.86
C ARG A 458 -19.13 -45.85 -23.07
N LYS A 459 -19.57 -45.20 -21.99
CA LYS A 459 -20.54 -44.09 -22.05
C LYS A 459 -20.00 -42.92 -22.87
N ILE A 460 -20.84 -42.41 -23.75
CA ILE A 460 -20.55 -41.26 -24.60
C ILE A 460 -21.00 -39.99 -23.89
N ARG A 461 -20.07 -39.05 -23.69
CA ARG A 461 -20.33 -37.73 -23.09
C ARG A 461 -19.93 -36.55 -23.99
N SER A 462 -19.20 -36.84 -25.07
CA SER A 462 -18.71 -35.90 -26.09
C SER A 462 -18.21 -36.72 -27.29
N LEU A 463 -17.86 -36.10 -28.43
CA LEU A 463 -17.21 -36.86 -29.52
C LEU A 463 -15.87 -37.45 -29.09
N ARG A 464 -15.21 -36.89 -28.07
CA ARG A 464 -13.98 -37.46 -27.49
C ARG A 464 -14.16 -38.87 -26.96
N SER A 465 -15.36 -39.20 -26.48
CA SER A 465 -15.70 -40.57 -26.06
C SER A 465 -15.73 -41.57 -27.22
N ILE A 466 -15.73 -41.10 -28.47
CA ILE A 466 -15.77 -41.90 -29.69
C ILE A 466 -14.40 -41.88 -30.38
N TRP A 467 -13.86 -40.69 -30.68
CA TRP A 467 -12.66 -40.59 -31.52
C TRP A 467 -11.37 -41.03 -30.81
N VAL A 468 -11.32 -41.04 -29.47
CA VAL A 468 -10.18 -41.58 -28.72
C VAL A 468 -10.15 -43.11 -28.76
N PRO A 469 -11.23 -43.84 -28.40
CA PRO A 469 -11.20 -45.29 -28.47
C PRO A 469 -11.19 -45.85 -29.89
N ILE A 470 -11.64 -45.10 -30.90
CA ILE A 470 -11.68 -45.58 -32.29
C ILE A 470 -10.28 -46.00 -32.79
N THR A 471 -9.22 -45.35 -32.30
CA THR A 471 -7.83 -45.63 -32.70
C THR A 471 -7.29 -46.95 -32.15
N ASN A 472 -8.01 -47.60 -31.23
CA ASN A 472 -7.63 -48.90 -30.69
C ASN A 472 -8.13 -50.07 -31.56
N PHE A 473 -8.89 -49.78 -32.61
CA PHE A 473 -9.47 -50.80 -33.49
C PHE A 473 -8.80 -50.76 -34.87
N SER A 474 -8.66 -51.93 -35.48
CA SER A 474 -8.21 -52.05 -36.87
C SER A 474 -9.35 -51.71 -37.84
N PRO A 475 -9.09 -51.10 -38.99
CA PRO A 475 -10.10 -50.94 -40.04
C PRO A 475 -10.76 -52.27 -40.39
N GLY A 476 -12.08 -52.26 -40.61
CA GLY A 476 -12.92 -53.44 -40.78
C GLY A 476 -13.45 -54.05 -39.48
N THR A 477 -12.98 -53.60 -38.31
CA THR A 477 -13.52 -54.09 -37.02
C THR A 477 -14.95 -53.63 -36.83
N ASP A 478 -15.83 -54.54 -36.40
CA ASP A 478 -17.20 -54.22 -36.01
C ASP A 478 -17.26 -53.85 -34.53
N VAL A 479 -17.71 -52.62 -34.21
CA VAL A 479 -17.72 -52.07 -32.85
C VAL A 479 -19.15 -51.76 -32.40
N PRO A 480 -19.57 -52.23 -31.21
CA PRO A 480 -20.92 -51.98 -30.72
C PRO A 480 -21.15 -50.51 -30.37
N LEU A 481 -22.30 -49.99 -30.81
CA LEU A 481 -22.79 -48.64 -30.55
C LEU A 481 -24.24 -48.73 -30.05
N LYS A 482 -24.50 -48.18 -28.86
CA LYS A 482 -25.84 -48.05 -28.31
C LYS A 482 -26.38 -46.65 -28.59
N ILE A 483 -27.53 -46.57 -29.24
CA ILE A 483 -28.22 -45.31 -29.56
C ILE A 483 -29.63 -45.28 -28.96
N ARG A 484 -30.16 -44.09 -28.73
CA ARG A 484 -31.56 -43.87 -28.39
C ARG A 484 -32.24 -43.05 -29.47
N ARG A 485 -33.30 -43.63 -30.05
CA ARG A 485 -34.15 -42.98 -31.06
C ARG A 485 -35.55 -42.79 -30.46
N GLY A 486 -35.91 -41.54 -30.17
CA GLY A 486 -37.12 -41.24 -29.42
C GLY A 486 -37.10 -41.90 -28.04
N LYS A 487 -38.03 -42.84 -27.80
CA LYS A 487 -38.14 -43.61 -26.54
C LYS A 487 -37.46 -44.99 -26.59
N GLN A 488 -36.96 -45.41 -27.75
CA GLN A 488 -36.37 -46.74 -27.93
C GLN A 488 -34.85 -46.68 -27.85
N VAL A 489 -34.25 -47.68 -27.19
CA VAL A 489 -32.80 -47.91 -27.18
C VAL A 489 -32.50 -49.03 -28.17
N LEU A 490 -31.54 -48.80 -29.05
CA LEU A 490 -31.12 -49.71 -30.11
C LEU A 490 -29.63 -49.99 -29.95
N ASP A 491 -29.25 -51.26 -30.06
CA ASP A 491 -27.86 -51.68 -30.21
C ASP A 491 -27.59 -51.86 -31.70
N VAL A 492 -26.63 -51.09 -32.22
CA VAL A 492 -26.18 -51.12 -33.61
C VAL A 492 -24.68 -51.36 -33.65
N SER A 493 -24.17 -51.69 -34.84
CA SER A 493 -22.77 -52.02 -35.07
C SER A 493 -22.15 -51.03 -36.05
N VAL A 494 -21.00 -50.47 -35.70
CA VAL A 494 -20.24 -49.53 -36.53
C VAL A 494 -18.97 -50.21 -37.01
N ILE A 495 -18.85 -50.40 -38.32
CA ILE A 495 -17.62 -50.89 -38.95
C ILE A 495 -16.61 -49.74 -39.02
N ILE A 496 -15.44 -49.93 -38.40
CA ILE A 496 -14.38 -48.92 -38.41
C ILE A 496 -13.75 -48.82 -39.80
N GLU A 497 -13.66 -47.62 -40.36
CA GLU A 497 -13.11 -47.34 -41.69
C GLU A 497 -11.95 -46.36 -41.66
#